data_AF-A0A1V6ABK7-F1
#
_entry.id   AF-A0A1V6ABK7-F1
#
_cell.length_a   1.000
_cell.length_b   1.000
_cell.length_c   1.000
_cell.angle_alpha   90.00
_cell.angle_beta   90.00
_cell.angle_gamma   90.00
#
_symmetry.space_group_name_H-M   'P 1'
#
loop_
_entity.id
_entity.type
_entity.pdbx_description
1 polymer ?
#
loop_
_entity_poly.entity_id
_entity_poly.type
_entity_poly.pdbx_seq_one_letter_code
_entity_poly.pdbx_strand_id
1 'polypeptide(L)'
;MNRLADPLVSLPHLDLLHPARRLLRRRLDNVRLGTLEGALLGLEREGDIPGWEIPQRYFQWLRRRDGRLVADIFAHNRLDVLSMVFLAACLTELIGGPCSGTAGPPPPDSDLLAAARLCIQRGETTRAEGILTDLQRRSGPITARQAAALLSLIHKRAGSWRQAVGIWQEMLAPDRDSGGDALFPLLELAKWNEHRAHDYRTALDLACRALAMLPPQGTAAEAEDLRRRIARLKRRLAGQDRPAT
;
A
#
# COMPACT_ATOMS: atom_id res chain seq x y z
N MET A 1 -9.72 -46.34 -3.17
CA MET A 1 -9.67 -44.99 -2.56
C MET A 1 -10.90 -44.24 -3.04
N ASN A 2 -11.92 -44.09 -2.19
CA ASN A 2 -13.15 -43.35 -2.55
C ASN A 2 -12.83 -41.86 -2.60
N ARG A 3 -12.53 -41.32 -3.79
CA ARG A 3 -12.56 -39.87 -4.00
C ARG A 3 -14.02 -39.46 -4.04
N LEU A 4 -14.48 -38.81 -2.99
CA LEU A 4 -15.73 -38.06 -3.03
C LEU A 4 -15.59 -36.96 -4.08
N ALA A 5 -16.66 -36.71 -4.84
CA ALA A 5 -16.69 -35.57 -5.74
C ALA A 5 -16.49 -34.28 -4.93
N ASP A 6 -15.57 -33.43 -5.37
CA ASP A 6 -15.28 -32.16 -4.71
C ASP A 6 -16.37 -31.14 -5.07
N PRO A 7 -17.23 -30.75 -4.12
CA PRO A 7 -18.31 -29.79 -4.39
C PRO A 7 -17.79 -28.37 -4.65
N LEU A 8 -16.50 -28.10 -4.42
CA LEU A 8 -15.89 -26.77 -4.52
C LEU A 8 -15.13 -26.57 -5.83
N VAL A 9 -15.08 -27.57 -6.73
CA VAL A 9 -14.25 -27.53 -7.96
C VAL A 9 -14.59 -26.36 -8.89
N SER A 10 -15.84 -25.87 -8.86
CA SER A 10 -16.29 -24.74 -9.68
C SER A 10 -16.11 -23.38 -9.00
N LEU A 11 -15.67 -23.34 -7.74
CA LEU A 11 -15.48 -22.08 -7.02
C LEU A 11 -14.07 -21.52 -7.27
N PRO A 12 -13.93 -20.18 -7.33
CA PRO A 12 -12.62 -19.57 -7.41
C PRO A 12 -11.80 -19.89 -6.15
N HIS A 13 -10.52 -20.19 -6.34
CA HIS A 13 -9.61 -20.37 -5.22
C HIS A 13 -9.42 -19.06 -4.46
N LEU A 14 -9.76 -19.05 -3.18
CA LEU A 14 -9.61 -17.88 -2.31
C LEU A 14 -8.39 -18.03 -1.40
N ASP A 15 -7.27 -17.45 -1.83
CA ASP A 15 -6.06 -17.32 -0.99
C ASP A 15 -6.05 -15.94 -0.31
N LEU A 16 -6.33 -15.91 1.00
CA LEU A 16 -6.31 -14.68 1.80
C LEU A 16 -4.91 -14.27 2.24
N LEU A 17 -3.92 -15.15 2.14
CA LEU A 17 -2.55 -14.87 2.58
C LEU A 17 -1.89 -13.81 1.68
N HIS A 18 -2.16 -13.88 0.38
CA HIS A 18 -1.65 -12.90 -0.58
C HIS A 18 -2.17 -11.47 -0.31
N PRO A 19 -3.49 -11.20 -0.21
CA PRO A 19 -3.99 -9.88 0.16
C PRO A 19 -3.57 -9.47 1.58
N ALA A 20 -3.55 -10.38 2.55
CA ALA A 20 -3.06 -10.08 3.91
C ALA A 20 -1.61 -9.59 3.89
N ARG A 21 -0.72 -10.27 3.16
CA ARG A 21 0.68 -9.85 3.02
C ARG A 21 0.81 -8.50 2.36
N ARG A 22 -0.04 -8.20 1.38
CA ARG A 22 0.01 -6.92 0.69
C ARG A 22 -0.47 -5.76 1.56
N LEU A 23 -1.47 -5.98 2.41
CA LEU A 23 -2.10 -4.95 3.22
C LEU A 23 -1.42 -4.75 4.58
N LEU A 24 -0.96 -5.84 5.22
CA LEU A 24 -0.55 -5.84 6.63
C LEU A 24 0.97 -5.96 6.84
N ARG A 25 1.77 -6.14 5.77
CA ARG A 25 3.23 -6.36 5.88
C ARG A 25 4.00 -5.20 6.52
N ARG A 26 3.46 -3.97 6.50
CA ARG A 26 4.11 -2.84 7.19
C ARG A 26 3.99 -2.93 8.72
N ARG A 27 3.00 -3.68 9.21
CA ARG A 27 2.69 -3.83 10.63
C ARG A 27 3.26 -5.11 11.23
N LEU A 28 3.37 -6.18 10.44
CA LEU A 28 3.68 -7.51 10.94
C LEU A 28 5.02 -8.02 10.42
N ASP A 29 5.83 -8.56 11.34
CA ASP A 29 7.12 -9.21 11.02
C ASP A 29 6.95 -10.41 10.08
N ASN A 30 5.81 -11.11 10.21
CA ASN A 30 5.43 -12.19 9.33
C ASN A 30 3.89 -12.27 9.19
N VAL A 31 3.43 -13.02 8.19
CA VAL A 31 2.02 -13.14 7.84
C VAL A 31 1.50 -14.55 8.13
N ARG A 32 2.10 -15.27 9.09
CA ARG A 32 1.59 -16.58 9.51
C ARG A 32 0.26 -16.41 10.22
N LEU A 33 -0.62 -17.39 10.13
CA LEU A 33 -1.98 -17.30 10.67
C LEU A 33 -1.99 -16.96 12.17
N GLY A 34 -1.14 -17.61 12.98
CA GLY A 34 -1.00 -17.28 14.40
C GLY A 34 -0.57 -15.83 14.68
N THR A 35 0.28 -15.24 13.83
CA THR A 35 0.67 -13.82 13.96
C THR A 35 -0.48 -12.90 13.57
N LEU A 36 -1.27 -13.26 12.55
CA LEU A 36 -2.47 -12.52 12.17
C LEU A 36 -3.54 -12.58 13.27
N GLU A 37 -3.70 -13.73 13.91
CA GLU A 37 -4.61 -13.91 15.05
C GLU A 37 -4.23 -13.02 16.21
N GLY A 38 -2.98 -13.07 16.68
CA GLY A 38 -2.54 -12.20 17.77
C GLY A 38 -2.71 -10.71 17.42
N ALA A 39 -2.33 -10.31 16.21
CA ALA A 39 -2.33 -8.89 15.84
C ALA A 39 -3.71 -8.31 15.49
N LEU A 40 -4.61 -9.12 14.92
CA LEU A 40 -5.93 -8.65 14.46
C LEU A 40 -7.06 -9.04 15.42
N LEU A 41 -6.96 -10.22 16.04
CA LEU A 41 -7.97 -10.77 16.94
C LEU A 41 -7.60 -10.65 18.43
N GLY A 42 -6.33 -10.40 18.76
CA GLY A 42 -5.85 -10.50 20.14
C GLY A 42 -5.92 -11.94 20.68
N LEU A 43 -5.93 -12.94 19.80
CA LEU A 43 -6.00 -14.35 20.19
C LEU A 43 -4.60 -14.91 20.37
N GLU A 44 -4.37 -15.52 21.52
CA GLU A 44 -3.24 -16.42 21.77
C GLU A 44 -3.78 -17.84 21.90
N ARG A 45 -3.24 -18.76 21.09
CA ARG A 45 -3.66 -20.17 21.12
C ARG A 45 -2.95 -20.88 22.27
N GLU A 46 -3.71 -21.38 23.24
CA GLU A 46 -3.20 -22.26 24.30
C GLU A 46 -3.38 -23.74 23.92
N GLY A 47 -2.33 -24.54 24.08
CA GLY A 47 -2.40 -26.00 23.87
C GLY A 47 -2.57 -26.46 22.42
N ASP A 48 -2.41 -25.57 21.44
CA ASP A 48 -2.47 -25.91 20.02
C ASP A 48 -1.23 -26.69 19.57
N ILE A 49 -1.42 -27.62 18.63
CA ILE A 49 -0.33 -28.44 18.11
C ILE A 49 0.44 -27.69 17.02
N PRO A 50 1.78 -27.82 16.97
CA PRO A 50 2.54 -27.26 15.86
C PRO A 50 2.10 -27.89 14.52
N GLY A 51 1.83 -27.08 13.51
CA GLY A 51 1.33 -27.57 12.21
C GLY A 51 2.23 -28.62 11.54
N TRP A 52 3.55 -28.58 11.82
CA TRP A 52 4.50 -29.57 11.31
C TRP A 52 4.34 -30.96 11.95
N GLU A 53 3.70 -31.07 13.12
CA GLU A 53 3.41 -32.36 13.78
C GLU A 53 2.18 -33.07 13.18
N ILE A 54 1.28 -32.34 12.52
CA ILE A 54 0.00 -32.85 12.00
C ILE A 54 0.19 -34.11 11.14
N PRO A 55 1.10 -34.14 10.14
CA PRO A 55 1.28 -35.34 9.32
C PRO A 55 1.72 -36.55 10.14
N GLN A 56 2.66 -36.36 11.06
CA GLN A 56 3.18 -37.45 11.90
C GLN A 56 2.09 -38.01 12.82
N ARG A 57 1.32 -37.13 13.48
CA ARG A 57 0.19 -37.51 14.35
C ARG A 57 -0.88 -38.28 13.57
N TYR A 58 -1.21 -37.82 12.37
CA TYR A 58 -2.16 -38.52 11.49
C TYR A 58 -1.67 -39.93 11.10
N PHE A 59 -0.40 -40.08 10.71
CA PHE A 59 0.17 -41.41 10.39
C PHE A 59 0.25 -42.32 11.62
N GLN A 60 0.50 -41.76 12.81
CA GLN A 60 0.44 -42.52 14.05
C GLN A 60 -0.98 -43.02 14.34
N TRP A 61 -2.00 -42.19 14.14
CA TRP A 61 -3.40 -42.60 14.26
C TRP A 61 -3.77 -43.70 13.27
N LEU A 62 -3.34 -43.63 12.00
CA LEU A 62 -3.60 -44.69 11.02
C LEU A 62 -3.09 -46.07 11.47
N ARG A 63 -1.97 -46.09 12.22
CA ARG A 63 -1.36 -47.31 12.75
C ARG A 63 -1.96 -47.77 14.07
N ARG A 64 -2.10 -46.84 15.02
CA ARG A 64 -2.45 -47.14 16.43
C ARG A 64 -3.94 -47.05 16.72
N ARG A 65 -4.70 -46.37 15.86
CA ARG A 65 -6.13 -46.06 16.01
C ARG A 65 -6.49 -45.33 17.32
N ASP A 66 -5.52 -44.62 17.92
CA ASP A 66 -5.76 -43.75 19.09
C ASP A 66 -6.36 -42.42 18.64
N GLY A 67 -7.65 -42.22 18.94
CA GLY A 67 -8.42 -41.04 18.54
C GLY A 67 -7.91 -39.71 19.11
N ARG A 68 -7.15 -39.73 20.21
CA ARG A 68 -6.58 -38.50 20.81
C ARG A 68 -5.65 -37.76 19.84
N LEU A 69 -4.90 -38.50 19.03
CA LEU A 69 -3.98 -37.94 18.03
C LEU A 69 -4.68 -37.14 16.93
N VAL A 70 -5.94 -37.46 16.64
CA VAL A 70 -6.74 -36.79 15.60
C VAL A 70 -7.66 -35.73 16.18
N ALA A 71 -8.07 -35.87 17.44
CA ALA A 71 -8.83 -34.85 18.15
C ALA A 71 -8.10 -33.49 18.12
N ASP A 72 -6.79 -33.48 18.42
CA ASP A 72 -5.96 -32.28 18.38
C ASP A 72 -5.86 -31.69 16.97
N ILE A 73 -5.79 -32.54 15.94
CA ILE A 73 -5.75 -32.10 14.53
C ILE A 73 -7.07 -31.41 14.14
N PHE A 74 -8.21 -31.95 14.57
CA PHE A 74 -9.51 -31.32 14.31
C PHE A 74 -9.68 -30.01 15.08
N ALA A 75 -9.19 -29.94 16.32
CA ALA A 75 -9.20 -28.70 17.09
C ALA A 75 -8.37 -27.60 16.40
N HIS A 76 -7.15 -27.93 15.95
CA HIS A 76 -6.30 -27.02 15.18
C HIS A 76 -6.99 -26.56 13.89
N ASN A 77 -7.51 -27.49 13.09
CA ASN A 77 -8.16 -27.17 11.83
C ASN A 77 -9.41 -26.30 12.02
N ARG A 78 -10.19 -26.53 13.07
CA ARG A 78 -11.34 -25.69 13.42
C ARG A 78 -10.91 -24.24 13.68
N LEU A 79 -9.83 -24.03 14.42
CA LEU A 79 -9.29 -22.70 14.68
C LEU A 79 -8.82 -22.04 13.38
N ASP A 80 -8.07 -22.77 12.54
CA ASP A 80 -7.59 -22.26 11.26
C ASP A 80 -8.73 -21.78 10.35
N VAL A 81 -9.81 -22.56 10.23
CA VAL A 81 -10.98 -22.20 9.42
C VAL A 81 -11.66 -20.93 9.96
N LEU A 82 -11.86 -20.85 11.29
CA LEU A 82 -12.46 -19.67 11.91
C LEU A 82 -11.60 -18.42 11.70
N SER A 83 -10.29 -18.55 11.81
CA SER A 83 -9.36 -17.44 11.63
C SER A 83 -9.28 -16.96 10.19
N MET A 84 -9.46 -17.86 9.22
CA MET A 84 -9.61 -17.48 7.82
C MET A 84 -10.90 -16.70 7.57
N VAL A 85 -12.02 -17.08 8.19
CA VAL A 85 -13.29 -16.33 8.10
C VAL A 85 -13.12 -14.92 8.67
N PHE A 86 -12.49 -14.80 9.84
CA PHE A 86 -12.23 -13.50 10.44
C PHE A 86 -11.28 -12.65 9.60
N LEU A 87 -10.18 -13.23 9.10
CA LEU A 87 -9.25 -12.54 8.22
C LEU A 87 -9.97 -12.03 6.96
N ALA A 88 -10.86 -12.82 6.38
CA ALA A 88 -11.68 -12.38 5.24
C ALA A 88 -12.54 -11.16 5.60
N ALA A 89 -13.20 -11.19 6.76
CA ALA A 89 -13.99 -10.06 7.25
C ALA A 89 -13.12 -8.81 7.44
N CYS A 90 -12.00 -8.91 8.14
CA CYS A 90 -11.09 -7.78 8.36
C CYS A 90 -10.55 -7.18 7.06
N LEU A 91 -10.09 -8.01 6.12
CA LEU A 91 -9.59 -7.51 4.84
C LEU A 91 -10.72 -6.86 4.03
N THR A 92 -11.93 -7.42 4.11
CA THR A 92 -13.11 -6.85 3.46
C THR A 92 -13.51 -5.53 4.09
N GLU A 93 -13.43 -5.36 5.40
CA GLU A 93 -13.71 -4.08 6.05
C GLU A 93 -12.62 -3.04 5.80
N LEU A 94 -11.36 -3.46 5.80
CA LEU A 94 -10.22 -2.57 5.52
C LEU A 94 -10.28 -2.01 4.09
N ILE A 95 -10.62 -2.86 3.13
CA ILE A 95 -10.80 -2.44 1.74
C ILE A 95 -12.14 -1.72 1.63
N GLY A 96 -13.22 -2.40 2.01
CA GLY A 96 -14.65 -2.18 1.80
C GLY A 96 -15.33 -1.14 2.69
N GLY A 97 -14.65 -0.67 3.74
CA GLY A 97 -15.27 0.14 4.79
C GLY A 97 -16.06 -0.75 5.76
N PRO A 98 -16.55 -0.21 6.89
CA PRO A 98 -17.21 -1.01 7.92
C PRO A 98 -18.42 -1.76 7.34
N CYS A 99 -18.38 -3.09 7.33
CA CYS A 99 -19.48 -3.90 6.81
C CYS A 99 -20.61 -4.05 7.83
N SER A 100 -20.29 -3.98 9.11
CA SER A 100 -21.18 -4.44 10.18
C SER A 100 -21.67 -3.34 11.12
N GLY A 101 -21.29 -2.07 10.90
CA GLY A 101 -21.65 -0.95 11.81
C GLY A 101 -21.07 -1.06 13.23
N THR A 102 -20.42 -2.16 13.57
CA THR A 102 -19.69 -2.38 14.81
C THR A 102 -18.35 -1.65 14.71
N ALA A 103 -18.25 -0.52 15.41
CA ALA A 103 -17.04 0.27 15.49
C ALA A 103 -15.99 -0.44 16.36
N GLY A 104 -15.23 -1.36 15.75
CA GLY A 104 -13.90 -1.68 16.25
C GLY A 104 -13.01 -0.43 16.22
N PRO A 105 -11.85 -0.45 16.90
CA PRO A 105 -10.87 0.63 16.75
C PRO A 105 -10.53 0.80 15.27
N PRO A 106 -10.39 2.05 14.79
CA PRO A 106 -10.06 2.28 13.39
C PRO A 106 -8.75 1.58 13.04
N PRO A 107 -8.64 1.00 11.83
CA PRO A 107 -7.42 0.34 11.42
C PRO A 107 -6.25 1.33 11.40
N PRO A 108 -5.01 0.85 11.65
CA PRO A 108 -3.83 1.68 11.59
C PRO A 108 -3.69 2.42 10.26
N ASP A 109 -3.13 3.62 10.30
CA ASP A 109 -2.91 4.46 9.13
C ASP A 109 -2.07 3.78 8.03
N SER A 110 -1.14 2.90 8.42
CA SER A 110 -0.35 2.07 7.50
C SER A 110 -1.21 1.17 6.63
N ASP A 111 -2.26 0.61 7.23
CA ASP A 111 -3.11 -0.40 6.63
C ASP A 111 -4.10 0.30 5.68
N LEU A 112 -4.61 1.47 6.08
CA LEU A 112 -5.43 2.33 5.24
C LEU A 112 -4.65 2.89 4.04
N LEU A 113 -3.37 3.27 4.21
CA LEU A 113 -2.51 3.63 3.07
C LEU A 113 -2.32 2.46 2.10
N ALA A 114 -2.16 1.24 2.60
CA ALA A 114 -2.06 0.05 1.77
C ALA A 114 -3.39 -0.24 1.04
N ALA A 115 -4.53 -0.07 1.73
CA ALA A 115 -5.86 -0.20 1.16
C ALA A 115 -6.10 0.83 0.04
N ALA A 116 -5.74 2.10 0.25
CA ALA A 116 -5.83 3.13 -0.78
C ALA A 116 -5.00 2.79 -2.02
N ARG A 117 -3.76 2.29 -1.85
CA ARG A 117 -2.92 1.82 -2.97
C ARG A 117 -3.55 0.66 -3.73
N LEU A 118 -4.21 -0.26 -3.04
CA LEU A 118 -4.94 -1.36 -3.66
C LEU A 118 -6.13 -0.85 -4.47
N CYS A 119 -6.92 0.08 -3.91
CA CYS A 119 -8.04 0.72 -4.59
C CYS A 119 -7.58 1.43 -5.89
N ILE A 120 -6.48 2.19 -5.83
CA ILE A 120 -5.87 2.84 -7.02
C ILE A 120 -5.52 1.81 -8.09
N GLN A 121 -4.91 0.68 -7.71
CA GLN A 121 -4.53 -0.35 -8.69
C GLN A 121 -5.75 -1.01 -9.34
N ARG A 122 -6.85 -1.16 -8.59
CA ARG A 122 -8.12 -1.70 -9.09
C ARG A 122 -8.93 -0.67 -9.91
N GLY A 123 -8.51 0.58 -9.95
CA GLY A 123 -9.24 1.66 -10.61
C GLY A 123 -10.38 2.25 -9.76
N GLU A 124 -10.49 1.87 -8.49
CA GLU A 124 -11.47 2.38 -7.54
C GLU A 124 -11.03 3.75 -6.98
N THR A 125 -10.94 4.76 -7.86
CA THR A 125 -10.34 6.07 -7.54
C THR A 125 -11.12 6.85 -6.49
N THR A 126 -12.44 6.95 -6.59
CA THR A 126 -13.28 7.71 -5.63
C THR A 126 -13.11 7.19 -4.20
N ARG A 127 -13.01 5.87 -4.05
CA ARG A 127 -12.79 5.21 -2.78
C ARG A 127 -11.40 5.50 -2.23
N ALA A 128 -10.38 5.40 -3.08
CA ALA A 128 -9.02 5.76 -2.71
C ALA A 128 -8.93 7.23 -2.26
N GLU A 129 -9.58 8.15 -2.98
CA GLU A 129 -9.64 9.56 -2.63
C GLU A 129 -10.25 9.75 -1.23
N GLY A 130 -11.39 9.12 -0.93
CA GLY A 130 -12.02 9.18 0.39
C GLY A 130 -11.08 8.77 1.53
N ILE A 131 -10.39 7.62 1.37
CA ILE A 131 -9.42 7.14 2.37
C ILE A 131 -8.24 8.11 2.51
N LEU A 132 -7.70 8.62 1.40
CA LEU A 132 -6.53 9.49 1.40
C LEU A 132 -6.83 10.87 1.97
N THR A 133 -8.00 11.44 1.68
CA THR A 133 -8.45 12.72 2.23
C THR A 133 -8.65 12.64 3.74
N ASP A 134 -9.21 11.53 4.24
CA ASP A 134 -9.33 11.29 5.68
C ASP A 134 -7.95 11.20 6.35
N LEU A 135 -7.04 10.36 5.82
CA LEU A 135 -5.67 10.23 6.31
C LEU A 135 -4.90 11.55 6.29
N GLN A 136 -5.04 12.35 5.22
CA GLN A 136 -4.38 13.66 5.13
C GLN A 136 -4.80 14.61 6.25
N ARG A 137 -6.05 14.49 6.74
CA ARG A 137 -6.61 15.37 7.77
C ARG A 137 -6.27 14.94 9.18
N ARG A 138 -6.35 13.63 9.49
CA ARG A 138 -6.28 13.13 10.87
C ARG A 138 -4.95 12.50 11.27
N SER A 139 -4.11 12.14 10.30
CA SER A 139 -2.87 11.40 10.56
C SER A 139 -1.67 12.29 10.87
N GLY A 140 -0.62 11.71 11.43
CA GLY A 140 0.66 12.39 11.63
C GLY A 140 1.32 12.85 10.32
N PRO A 141 2.32 13.75 10.40
CA PRO A 141 2.86 14.48 9.24
C PRO A 141 3.42 13.56 8.14
N ILE A 142 4.04 12.43 8.51
CA ILE A 142 4.58 11.45 7.56
C ILE A 142 3.47 10.79 6.74
N THR A 143 2.44 10.24 7.40
CA THR A 143 1.31 9.59 6.74
C THR A 143 0.51 10.59 5.92
N ALA A 144 0.23 11.77 6.47
CA ALA A 144 -0.53 12.81 5.77
C ALA A 144 0.17 13.23 4.46
N ARG A 145 1.51 13.33 4.48
CA ARG A 145 2.32 13.61 3.27
C ARG A 145 2.28 12.45 2.27
N GLN A 146 2.34 11.20 2.71
CA GLN A 146 2.17 10.03 1.82
C GLN A 146 0.78 10.00 1.19
N ALA A 147 -0.25 10.34 1.95
CA ALA A 147 -1.63 10.41 1.47
C ALA A 147 -1.80 11.52 0.42
N ALA A 148 -1.28 12.72 0.71
CA ALA A 148 -1.26 13.86 -0.21
C ALA A 148 -0.56 13.52 -1.54
N ALA A 149 0.59 12.84 -1.48
CA ALA A 149 1.31 12.41 -2.68
C ALA A 149 0.44 11.49 -3.55
N LEU A 150 -0.20 10.46 -2.98
CA LEU A 150 -1.08 9.57 -3.73
C LEU A 150 -2.31 10.30 -4.28
N LEU A 151 -2.92 11.19 -3.50
CA LEU A 151 -4.08 11.99 -3.92
C LEU A 151 -3.73 12.88 -5.12
N SER A 152 -2.56 13.53 -5.09
CA SER A 152 -2.08 14.34 -6.21
C SER A 152 -1.91 13.55 -7.51
N LEU A 153 -1.51 12.27 -7.43
CA LEU A 153 -1.38 11.39 -8.59
C LEU A 153 -2.74 10.97 -9.15
N ILE A 154 -3.75 10.80 -8.29
CA ILE A 154 -5.13 10.55 -8.73
C ILE A 154 -5.64 11.77 -9.52
N HIS A 155 -5.52 12.98 -8.95
CA HIS A 155 -5.93 14.22 -9.63
C HIS A 155 -5.18 14.45 -10.93
N LYS A 156 -3.87 14.17 -10.95
CA LYS A 156 -3.03 14.21 -12.17
C LYS A 156 -3.58 13.30 -13.25
N ARG A 157 -3.93 12.05 -12.92
CA ARG A 157 -4.48 11.07 -13.87
C ARG A 157 -5.87 11.47 -14.37
N ALA A 158 -6.68 12.09 -13.52
CA ALA A 158 -8.00 12.62 -13.86
C ALA A 158 -7.94 13.93 -14.68
N GLY A 159 -6.76 14.53 -14.86
CA GLY A 159 -6.61 15.81 -15.55
C GLY A 159 -6.96 17.04 -14.70
N SER A 160 -7.24 16.87 -13.41
CA SER A 160 -7.51 17.93 -12.43
C SER A 160 -6.22 18.61 -11.97
N TRP A 161 -5.50 19.23 -12.92
CA TRP A 161 -4.15 19.80 -12.67
C TRP A 161 -4.11 20.83 -11.57
N ARG A 162 -5.15 21.67 -11.44
CA ARG A 162 -5.23 22.70 -10.40
C ARG A 162 -5.13 22.11 -8.99
N GLN A 163 -5.84 21.00 -8.74
CA GLN A 163 -5.84 20.30 -7.46
C GLN A 163 -4.47 19.63 -7.21
N ALA A 164 -3.93 18.94 -8.22
CA ALA A 164 -2.63 18.29 -8.11
C ALA A 164 -1.50 19.30 -7.80
N VAL A 165 -1.47 20.43 -8.52
CA VAL A 165 -0.48 21.50 -8.32
C VAL A 165 -0.63 22.14 -6.94
N GLY A 166 -1.86 22.42 -6.50
CA GLY A 166 -2.12 22.95 -5.16
C GLY A 166 -1.55 22.05 -4.07
N ILE A 167 -1.79 20.73 -4.16
CA ILE A 167 -1.22 19.76 -3.23
C ILE A 167 0.32 19.80 -3.24
N TRP A 168 0.96 19.83 -4.41
CA TRP A 168 2.42 19.88 -4.49
C TRP A 168 3.01 21.18 -3.90
N GLN A 169 2.34 22.31 -4.10
CA GLN A 169 2.73 23.59 -3.51
C GLN A 169 2.59 23.57 -1.98
N GLU A 170 1.48 23.05 -1.46
CA GLU A 170 1.26 22.88 -0.02
C GLU A 170 2.30 21.94 0.62
N MET A 171 2.72 20.89 -0.09
CA MET A 171 3.76 19.97 0.39
C MET A 171 5.14 20.64 0.54
N LEU A 172 5.39 21.73 -0.18
CA LEU A 172 6.63 22.53 -0.15
C LEU A 172 6.54 23.77 0.74
N ALA A 173 5.40 24.02 1.37
CA ALA A 173 5.24 25.17 2.26
C ALA A 173 6.17 25.05 3.49
N PRO A 174 6.87 26.12 3.89
CA PRO A 174 7.90 26.09 4.94
C PRO A 174 7.37 25.72 6.34
N ASP A 175 6.08 25.97 6.59
CA ASP A 175 5.44 25.75 7.90
C ASP A 175 5.06 24.28 8.18
N ARG A 176 5.27 23.37 7.23
CA ARG A 176 4.97 21.94 7.39
C ARG A 176 6.25 21.13 7.54
N ASP A 177 6.65 20.87 8.80
CA ASP A 177 7.74 19.99 9.22
C ASP A 177 8.40 19.24 8.05
N SER A 178 9.49 19.82 7.56
CA SER A 178 10.21 19.45 6.33
C SER A 178 10.91 18.09 6.40
N GLY A 179 10.61 17.25 7.40
CA GLY A 179 11.18 15.91 7.59
C GLY A 179 10.70 14.86 6.57
N GLY A 180 10.08 15.27 5.45
CA GLY A 180 9.59 14.37 4.41
C GLY A 180 10.14 14.70 3.04
N ASP A 181 10.12 13.70 2.16
CA ASP A 181 10.69 13.74 0.81
C ASP A 181 10.14 14.88 -0.07
N ALA A 182 10.81 16.04 -0.05
CA ALA A 182 10.48 17.20 -0.87
C ALA A 182 10.85 16.99 -2.35
N LEU A 183 11.55 15.90 -2.69
CA LEU A 183 11.91 15.58 -4.06
C LEU A 183 10.67 15.35 -4.92
N PHE A 184 9.70 14.57 -4.41
CA PHE A 184 8.46 14.27 -5.13
C PHE A 184 7.70 15.52 -5.63
N PRO A 185 7.30 16.48 -4.77
CA PRO A 185 6.56 17.65 -5.24
C PRO A 185 7.40 18.57 -6.14
N LEU A 186 8.72 18.70 -5.92
CA LEU A 186 9.61 19.46 -6.81
C LEU A 186 9.61 18.90 -8.23
N LEU A 187 9.74 17.57 -8.36
CA LEU A 187 9.78 16.90 -9.66
C LEU A 187 8.46 17.01 -10.41
N GLU A 188 7.33 16.86 -9.72
CA GLU A 188 6.01 16.97 -10.34
C GLU A 188 5.68 18.41 -10.74
N LEU A 189 6.03 19.41 -9.92
CA LEU A 189 5.90 20.82 -10.30
C LEU A 189 6.81 21.20 -11.46
N ALA A 190 8.05 20.70 -11.52
CA ALA A 190 8.95 20.94 -12.64
C ALA A 190 8.37 20.37 -13.95
N LYS A 191 7.79 19.15 -13.90
CA LYS A 191 7.10 18.52 -15.03
C LYS A 191 5.90 19.34 -15.48
N TRP A 192 5.07 19.79 -14.55
CA TRP A 192 3.89 20.58 -14.89
C TRP A 192 4.27 21.93 -15.52
N ASN A 193 5.26 22.62 -14.97
CA ASN A 193 5.74 23.89 -15.51
C ASN A 193 6.35 23.73 -16.92
N GLU A 194 7.12 22.67 -17.17
CA GLU A 194 7.72 22.41 -18.49
C GLU A 194 6.68 22.04 -19.56
N HIS A 195 5.71 21.16 -19.24
CA HIS A 195 4.84 20.56 -20.25
C HIS A 195 3.48 21.24 -20.40
N ARG A 196 3.01 21.96 -19.39
CA ARG A 196 1.68 22.58 -19.39
C ARG A 196 1.73 24.10 -19.25
N ALA A 197 2.40 24.61 -18.22
CA ALA A 197 2.49 26.06 -18.03
C ALA A 197 3.43 26.73 -19.04
N HIS A 198 4.35 25.96 -19.64
CA HIS A 198 5.43 26.44 -20.50
C HIS A 198 6.31 27.50 -19.80
N ASP A 199 6.33 27.51 -18.46
CA ASP A 199 7.22 28.33 -17.64
C ASP A 199 8.52 27.56 -17.41
N TYR A 200 9.41 27.65 -18.40
CA TYR A 200 10.70 26.97 -18.35
C TYR A 200 11.63 27.52 -17.27
N ARG A 201 11.45 28.77 -16.82
CA ARG A 201 12.27 29.38 -15.78
C ARG A 201 11.96 28.75 -14.44
N THR A 202 10.68 28.67 -14.09
CA THR A 202 10.24 28.00 -12.86
C THR A 202 10.51 26.51 -12.90
N ALA A 203 10.32 25.85 -14.05
CA ALA A 203 10.69 24.44 -14.22
C ALA A 203 12.19 24.18 -13.97
N LEU A 204 13.06 25.07 -14.44
CA LEU A 204 14.50 24.97 -14.25
C LEU A 204 14.90 25.12 -12.78
N ASP A 205 14.36 26.12 -12.07
CA ASP A 205 14.60 26.33 -10.64
C ASP A 205 14.23 25.07 -9.82
N LEU A 206 13.01 24.57 -10.04
CA LEU A 206 12.50 23.39 -9.35
C LEU A 206 13.35 22.14 -9.64
N ALA A 207 13.80 21.95 -10.88
CA ALA A 207 14.67 20.83 -11.25
C ALA A 207 16.06 20.94 -10.61
N CYS A 208 16.63 22.15 -10.52
CA CYS A 208 17.90 22.39 -9.83
C CYS A 208 17.77 22.09 -8.32
N ARG A 209 16.68 22.54 -7.68
CA ARG A 209 16.40 22.23 -6.27
C ARG A 209 16.23 20.74 -6.04
N ALA A 210 15.52 20.04 -6.93
CA ALA A 210 15.39 18.59 -6.88
C ALA A 210 16.75 17.87 -6.98
N LEU A 211 17.62 18.31 -7.89
CA LEU A 211 18.97 17.76 -8.03
C LEU A 211 19.82 17.96 -6.76
N ALA A 212 19.69 19.11 -6.10
CA ALA A 212 20.41 19.39 -4.86
C ALA A 212 19.91 18.56 -3.65
N MET A 213 18.65 18.11 -3.68
CA MET A 213 18.03 17.32 -2.61
C MET A 213 18.14 15.81 -2.81
N LEU A 214 18.66 15.34 -3.94
CA LEU A 214 18.87 13.91 -4.18
C LEU A 214 19.76 13.33 -3.07
N PRO A 215 19.33 12.28 -2.37
CA PRO A 215 20.16 11.65 -1.36
C PRO A 215 21.44 11.09 -1.99
N PRO A 216 22.54 10.96 -1.24
CA PRO A 216 23.77 10.33 -1.73
C PRO A 216 23.56 8.85 -2.13
N GLN A 217 22.49 8.22 -1.62
CA GLN A 217 22.05 6.88 -2.03
C GLN A 217 21.10 6.88 -3.25
N GLY A 218 20.75 8.04 -3.80
CA GLY A 218 19.99 8.16 -5.03
C GLY A 218 20.76 7.50 -6.19
N THR A 219 20.04 6.92 -7.14
CA THR A 219 20.72 6.21 -8.23
C THR A 219 21.44 7.22 -9.13
N ALA A 220 22.65 6.88 -9.59
CA ALA A 220 23.39 7.71 -10.54
C ALA A 220 22.56 8.04 -11.79
N ALA A 221 21.64 7.15 -12.17
CA ALA A 221 20.68 7.34 -13.25
C ALA A 221 19.69 8.49 -12.99
N GLU A 222 19.10 8.59 -11.80
CA GLU A 222 18.16 9.68 -11.46
C GLU A 222 18.82 11.05 -11.49
N ALA A 223 20.04 11.15 -10.96
CA ALA A 223 20.82 12.38 -10.99
C ALA A 223 21.17 12.80 -12.43
N GLU A 224 21.54 11.82 -13.26
CA GLU A 224 21.86 12.05 -14.66
C GLU A 224 20.63 12.49 -15.48
N ASP A 225 19.48 11.86 -15.27
CA ASP A 225 18.22 12.26 -15.91
C ASP A 225 17.82 13.70 -15.55
N LEU A 226 18.03 14.11 -14.29
CA LEU A 226 17.80 15.49 -13.86
C LEU A 226 18.78 16.47 -14.51
N ARG A 227 20.07 16.13 -14.60
CA ARG A 227 21.07 16.96 -15.30
C ARG A 227 20.72 17.15 -16.77
N ARG A 228 20.31 16.07 -17.46
CA ARG A 228 19.86 16.16 -18.87
C ARG A 228 18.62 17.04 -19.01
N ARG A 229 17.65 16.94 -18.10
CA ARG A 229 16.47 17.82 -18.07
C ARG A 229 16.85 19.28 -17.90
N ILE A 230 17.72 19.58 -16.92
CA ILE A 230 18.23 20.93 -16.67
C ILE A 230 18.93 21.49 -17.90
N ALA A 231 19.79 20.70 -18.56
CA ALA A 231 20.47 21.11 -19.79
C ALA A 231 19.48 21.42 -20.93
N ARG A 232 18.43 20.60 -21.10
CA ARG A 232 17.35 20.85 -22.07
C ARG A 232 16.60 22.15 -21.77
N LEU A 233 16.21 22.38 -20.51
CA LEU A 233 15.50 23.60 -20.10
C LEU A 233 16.36 24.86 -20.31
N LYS A 234 17.67 24.80 -20.01
CA LYS A 234 18.61 25.90 -20.28
C LYS A 234 18.69 26.23 -21.77
N ARG A 235 18.78 25.22 -22.65
CA ARG A 235 18.80 25.42 -24.11
C ARG A 235 17.50 26.06 -24.62
N ARG A 236 16.35 25.62 -24.12
CA ARG A 236 15.05 26.23 -24.44
C ARG A 236 14.95 27.70 -24.04
N LEU A 237 15.42 28.04 -22.83
CA LEU A 237 15.46 29.43 -22.36
C LEU A 237 16.43 30.30 -23.16
N ALA A 238 17.54 29.73 -23.64
CA ALA A 238 18.49 30.40 -24.53
C ALA A 238 17.99 30.53 -25.99
N GLY A 239 16.76 30.08 -26.29
CA GLY A 239 16.17 30.20 -27.64
C GLY A 239 16.71 29.22 -28.68
N GLN A 240 17.50 28.22 -28.27
CA GLN A 240 18.21 27.29 -29.16
C GLN A 240 17.35 26.11 -29.66
N ASP A 241 16.06 26.06 -29.28
CA ASP A 241 15.15 24.93 -29.52
C ASP A 241 13.82 25.36 -30.20
N ARG A 242 13.77 26.52 -30.89
CA ARG A 242 12.57 26.90 -31.66
C ARG A 242 12.36 25.92 -32.83
N PRO A 243 11.20 25.24 -32.94
CA PRO A 243 10.88 24.52 -34.16
C PRO A 243 10.78 25.52 -35.31
N ALA A 244 11.34 25.17 -36.47
CA ALA A 244 11.06 25.87 -37.71
C ALA A 244 9.54 25.88 -37.94
N THR A 245 9.01 27.08 -38.20
CA THR A 245 7.60 27.35 -38.52
C THR A 245 7.07 26.50 -39.65
#